data_AF-A0A6J6B9G4-F1
#
_entry.id   AF-A0A6J6B9G4-F1
#
_cell.length_a   1.000
_cell.length_b   1.000
_cell.length_c   1.000
_cell.angle_alpha   90.00
_cell.angle_beta   90.00
_cell.angle_gamma   90.00
#
_symmetry.space_group_name_H-M   'P 1'
#
loop_
_entity.id
_entity.type
_entity.pdbx_description
1 polymer ?
#
loop_
_entity_poly.entity_id
_entity_poly.type
_entity_poly.pdbx_seq_one_letter_code
_entity_poly.pdbx_strand_id
1 'polypeptide(L)'
;MSEQRRRPKQRRNSSGGQTDGSQNGSSSTNQPKGGGKAGGKGGSKSGNKGGRQNKVAPPAEFWRAAPEPPEPPDIRPAQDPTALLQSMGTAPLPGQASVSDHYMAAVIQRAAMLATALAASADLLEQGE
;
A
#
# COMPACT_ATOMS: atom_id res chain seq x y z
N MET A 1 2.21 -18.80 -58.44
CA MET A 1 2.93 -19.05 -57.17
C MET A 1 2.22 -18.25 -56.08
N SER A 2 1.15 -18.81 -55.52
CA SER A 2 1.15 -19.54 -54.22
C SER A 2 1.08 -18.54 -53.04
N GLU A 3 -0.12 -18.26 -52.55
CA GLU A 3 -0.67 -18.83 -51.29
C GLU A 3 0.01 -18.25 -50.04
N GLN A 4 -0.62 -17.28 -49.38
CA GLN A 4 -1.43 -17.52 -48.17
C GLN A 4 -0.73 -18.37 -47.10
N ARG A 5 -0.20 -17.72 -46.05
CA ARG A 5 -0.25 -18.27 -44.69
C ARG A 5 -0.66 -17.22 -43.68
N ARG A 6 -1.98 -17.28 -43.41
CA ARG A 6 -2.72 -16.69 -42.30
C ARG A 6 -2.05 -17.02 -40.96
N ARG A 7 -1.73 -16.01 -40.16
CA ARG A 7 -1.49 -16.21 -38.72
C ARG A 7 -2.83 -16.15 -37.98
N PRO A 8 -3.22 -17.21 -37.24
CA PRO A 8 -4.51 -17.25 -36.57
C PRO A 8 -4.52 -16.44 -35.27
N LYS A 9 -5.67 -15.78 -35.08
CA LYS A 9 -6.15 -15.18 -33.84
C LYS A 9 -6.58 -16.33 -32.90
N GLN A 10 -5.96 -16.48 -31.74
CA GLN A 10 -6.53 -17.30 -30.66
C GLN A 10 -6.88 -16.42 -29.47
N ARG A 11 -8.18 -16.13 -29.40
CA ARG A 11 -8.90 -15.79 -28.17
C ARG A 11 -9.05 -17.08 -27.37
N ARG A 12 -8.76 -17.05 -26.07
CA ARG A 12 -9.42 -17.94 -25.10
C ARG A 12 -9.71 -17.15 -23.82
N ASN A 13 -10.96 -16.72 -23.73
CA ASN A 13 -11.68 -16.54 -22.48
C ASN A 13 -12.03 -17.94 -21.96
N SER A 14 -11.84 -18.19 -20.65
CA SER A 14 -12.39 -19.31 -19.88
C SER A 14 -12.14 -18.98 -18.41
N SER A 15 -13.07 -18.38 -17.66
CA SER A 15 -14.29 -18.97 -17.05
C SER A 15 -14.01 -19.94 -15.89
N GLY A 16 -14.60 -19.64 -14.73
CA GLY A 16 -14.76 -20.53 -13.57
C GLY A 16 -13.54 -20.55 -12.65
N GLY A 17 -13.60 -20.23 -11.35
CA GLY A 17 -14.71 -20.39 -10.40
C GLY A 17 -14.75 -21.85 -9.91
N GLN A 18 -14.72 -22.02 -8.58
CA GLN A 18 -14.68 -23.27 -7.77
C GLN A 18 -13.26 -23.63 -7.29
N THR A 19 -12.88 -23.49 -6.01
CA THR A 19 -13.51 -23.93 -4.74
C THR A 19 -14.09 -25.33 -4.83
N ASP A 20 -13.29 -26.35 -4.49
CA ASP A 20 -13.74 -27.38 -3.56
C ASP A 20 -12.59 -28.32 -3.16
N GLY A 21 -12.67 -28.84 -1.94
CA GLY A 21 -11.76 -29.89 -1.49
C GLY A 21 -11.64 -30.09 0.02
N SER A 22 -12.62 -29.64 0.82
CA SER A 22 -12.76 -30.04 2.21
C SER A 22 -13.26 -31.49 2.25
N GLN A 23 -12.34 -32.44 2.37
CA GLN A 23 -12.67 -33.83 2.66
C GLN A 23 -12.76 -34.00 4.17
N ASN A 24 -13.98 -34.00 4.71
CA ASN A 24 -14.20 -34.67 5.99
C ASN A 24 -15.46 -35.53 5.85
N GLY A 25 -15.22 -36.84 5.70
CA GLY A 25 -16.26 -37.84 5.56
C GLY A 25 -17.08 -37.95 6.83
N SER A 26 -18.36 -37.61 6.73
CA SER A 26 -19.38 -38.00 7.70
C SER A 26 -20.05 -39.30 7.24
N SER A 27 -19.67 -40.40 7.87
CA SER A 27 -20.50 -41.59 8.08
C SER A 27 -20.15 -42.04 9.51
N SER A 28 -21.06 -42.37 10.42
CA SER A 28 -22.23 -43.21 10.30
C SER A 28 -23.05 -43.04 11.58
N THR A 29 -24.37 -42.91 11.39
CA THR A 29 -25.40 -42.99 12.41
C THR A 29 -25.54 -44.44 12.89
N ASN A 30 -25.46 -44.71 14.21
CA ASN A 30 -26.51 -45.46 14.89
C ASN A 30 -26.36 -45.49 16.42
N GLN A 31 -27.51 -45.26 17.06
CA GLN A 31 -27.79 -45.08 18.47
C GLN A 31 -28.17 -46.46 19.12
N PRO A 32 -28.66 -46.54 20.37
CA PRO A 32 -27.93 -46.75 21.62
C PRO A 32 -28.26 -48.10 22.30
N LYS A 33 -27.59 -48.44 23.41
CA LYS A 33 -28.19 -49.30 24.45
C LYS A 33 -27.49 -49.21 25.81
N GLY A 34 -28.26 -48.76 26.80
CA GLY A 34 -28.36 -49.42 28.11
C GLY A 34 -27.36 -49.06 29.21
N GLY A 35 -27.88 -48.44 30.27
CA GLY A 35 -27.56 -48.85 31.64
C GLY A 35 -26.60 -47.95 32.42
N GLY A 36 -27.13 -47.19 33.38
CA GLY A 36 -26.31 -46.52 34.39
C GLY A 36 -27.04 -45.37 35.08
N LYS A 37 -27.71 -45.69 36.20
CA LYS A 37 -28.47 -44.77 37.05
C LYS A 37 -27.56 -44.31 38.19
N ALA A 38 -27.30 -43.00 38.34
CA ALA A 38 -27.13 -42.28 39.62
C ALA A 38 -26.49 -40.90 39.43
N GLY A 39 -26.95 -39.92 40.23
CA GLY A 39 -26.17 -38.73 40.60
C GLY A 39 -26.59 -37.43 39.92
N GLY A 40 -27.30 -36.58 40.65
CA GLY A 40 -27.78 -35.29 40.18
C GLY A 40 -26.78 -34.13 40.24
N LYS A 41 -27.32 -32.98 39.83
CA LYS A 41 -26.82 -31.59 39.92
C LYS A 41 -25.65 -31.21 39.00
N GLY A 42 -26.04 -30.55 37.91
CA GLY A 42 -25.66 -29.16 37.63
C GLY A 42 -24.18 -28.88 37.43
N GLY A 43 -23.78 -28.65 36.18
CA GLY A 43 -22.46 -28.11 35.89
C GLY A 43 -22.08 -28.27 34.44
N SER A 44 -22.74 -27.54 33.55
CA SER A 44 -22.26 -27.26 32.21
C SER A 44 -20.92 -26.51 32.29
N LYS A 45 -19.80 -27.22 32.46
CA LYS A 45 -18.47 -26.67 32.19
C LYS A 45 -18.11 -26.97 30.74
N SER A 46 -18.76 -26.15 29.91
CA SER A 46 -18.31 -25.69 28.61
C SER A 46 -16.78 -25.72 28.49
N GLY A 47 -16.32 -26.34 27.40
CA GLY A 47 -14.91 -26.57 27.13
C GLY A 47 -14.10 -25.30 27.20
N ASN A 48 -13.13 -25.28 28.11
CA ASN A 48 -12.02 -24.33 28.01
C ASN A 48 -11.00 -24.91 27.02
N LYS A 49 -11.37 -24.92 25.72
CA LYS A 49 -10.35 -24.88 24.66
C LYS A 49 -9.66 -23.55 24.87
N GLY A 50 -8.55 -23.57 25.59
CA GLY A 50 -7.66 -22.43 25.78
C GLY A 50 -7.34 -21.87 24.41
N GLY A 51 -8.10 -20.85 24.03
CA GLY A 51 -7.84 -20.07 22.84
C GLY A 51 -6.43 -19.56 23.03
N ARG A 52 -5.53 -19.99 22.14
CA ARG A 52 -4.25 -19.34 21.98
C ARG A 52 -4.59 -17.89 21.62
N GLN A 53 -4.68 -17.05 22.64
CA GLN A 53 -4.68 -15.62 22.47
C GLN A 53 -3.38 -15.36 21.75
N ASN A 54 -3.49 -15.07 20.46
CA ASN A 54 -2.37 -14.67 19.64
C ASN A 54 -1.95 -13.31 20.21
N LYS A 55 -1.10 -13.34 21.24
CA LYS A 55 -0.53 -12.14 21.83
C LYS A 55 0.37 -11.58 20.75
N VAL A 56 -0.18 -10.66 19.95
CA VAL A 56 0.60 -9.84 19.04
C VAL A 56 1.66 -9.20 19.93
N ALA A 57 2.91 -9.62 19.75
CA ALA A 57 4.02 -9.06 20.49
C ALA A 57 3.97 -7.54 20.31
N PRO A 58 4.12 -6.74 21.39
CA PRO A 58 4.12 -5.30 21.25
C PRO A 58 5.18 -4.93 20.21
N PRO A 59 4.86 -4.04 19.26
CA PRO A 59 5.82 -3.62 18.25
C PRO A 59 7.11 -3.21 18.96
N ALA A 60 8.24 -3.75 18.48
CA ALA A 60 9.55 -3.52 19.07
C ALA A 60 9.74 -2.02 19.36
N GLU A 61 10.37 -1.68 20.50
CA GLU A 61 10.42 -0.29 21.00
C GLU A 61 10.95 0.74 20.00
N PHE A 62 11.69 0.27 18.99
CA PHE A 62 12.22 1.08 17.89
C PHE A 62 11.17 1.53 16.86
N TRP A 63 10.03 0.86 16.75
CA TRP A 63 8.98 1.14 15.75
C TRP A 63 7.66 1.52 16.41
N ARG A 64 7.71 2.29 17.49
CA ARG A 64 6.52 2.88 18.09
C ARG A 64 5.89 3.87 17.10
N ALA A 65 4.57 3.96 17.14
CA ALA A 65 3.85 4.97 16.37
C ALA A 65 4.42 6.35 16.74
N ALA A 66 4.86 7.10 15.73
CA ALA A 66 5.32 8.46 15.94
C ALA A 66 4.16 9.30 16.51
N PRO A 67 4.42 10.22 17.45
CA PRO A 67 3.41 11.18 17.85
C PRO A 67 2.92 11.96 16.62
N GLU A 68 1.67 12.43 16.66
CA GLU A 68 1.12 13.24 15.59
C GLU A 68 1.99 14.50 15.43
N PRO A 69 2.52 14.75 14.21
CA PRO A 69 3.34 15.92 13.98
C PRO A 69 2.50 17.19 14.13
N PRO A 70 3.13 18.32 14.52
CA PRO A 70 2.44 19.60 14.52
C PRO A 70 1.96 19.96 13.12
N GLU A 71 0.96 20.83 13.05
CA GLU A 71 0.48 21.38 11.79
C GLU A 71 1.64 22.09 11.06
N PRO A 72 1.89 21.75 9.77
CA PRO A 72 2.97 22.36 9.03
C PRO A 72 2.67 23.84 8.77
N PRO A 73 3.70 24.70 8.70
CA PRO A 73 3.52 26.09 8.34
C PRO A 73 3.09 26.24 6.87
N ASP A 74 2.50 27.39 6.57
CA ASP A 74 2.13 27.76 5.19
C ASP A 74 3.35 27.81 4.26
N ILE A 75 3.09 27.59 2.98
CA ILE A 75 4.11 27.49 1.94
C ILE A 75 4.56 28.88 1.51
N ARG A 76 5.88 29.11 1.58
CA ARG A 76 6.55 30.29 1.02
C ARG A 76 7.03 30.02 -0.40
N PRO A 77 6.63 30.83 -1.41
CA PRO A 77 7.19 30.72 -2.75
C PRO A 77 8.70 30.95 -2.78
N ALA A 78 9.43 30.15 -3.55
CA ALA A 78 10.87 30.33 -3.73
C ALA A 78 11.17 31.59 -4.55
N GLN A 79 12.04 32.47 -4.04
CA GLN A 79 12.50 33.68 -4.75
C GLN A 79 13.43 33.36 -5.92
N ASP A 80 14.35 32.41 -5.73
CA ASP A 80 15.16 31.83 -6.80
C ASP A 80 15.00 30.30 -6.77
N PRO A 81 14.15 29.71 -7.62
CA PRO A 81 13.93 28.27 -7.65
C PRO A 81 15.17 27.50 -8.16
N THR A 82 16.12 28.17 -8.82
CA THR A 82 17.33 27.55 -9.39
C THR A 82 18.55 27.62 -8.47
N ALA A 83 18.45 28.30 -7.33
CA ALA A 83 19.57 28.48 -6.39
C ALA A 83 20.22 27.15 -5.95
N LEU A 84 19.40 26.10 -5.72
CA LEU A 84 19.91 24.77 -5.37
C LEU A 84 20.69 24.12 -6.50
N LEU A 85 20.22 24.27 -7.75
CA LEU A 85 20.93 23.76 -8.92
C LEU A 85 22.30 24.45 -9.05
N GLN A 86 22.35 25.76 -8.85
CA GLN A 86 23.60 26.52 -8.87
C GLN A 86 24.57 26.08 -7.76
N SER A 87 24.05 25.74 -6.57
CA SER A 87 24.85 25.25 -5.45
C SER A 87 25.42 23.85 -5.68
N MET A 88 24.74 23.01 -6.45
CA MET A 88 25.23 21.67 -6.79
C MET A 88 26.36 21.72 -7.84
N GLY A 89 26.50 22.84 -8.53
CA GLY A 89 27.48 23.02 -9.59
C GLY A 89 27.09 22.33 -10.89
N THR A 90 28.00 22.39 -11.85
CA THR A 90 27.76 21.89 -13.22
C THR A 90 27.59 20.38 -13.25
N ALA A 91 26.59 19.90 -13.99
CA ALA A 91 26.35 18.48 -14.15
C ALA A 91 27.58 17.76 -14.74
N PRO A 92 28.02 16.62 -14.17
CA PRO A 92 29.16 15.86 -14.67
C PRO A 92 28.80 15.04 -15.91
N LEU A 93 28.33 15.71 -16.96
CA LEU A 93 27.90 15.12 -18.22
C LEU A 93 28.89 15.52 -19.33
N PRO A 94 29.73 14.59 -19.83
CA PRO A 94 30.76 14.91 -20.80
C PRO A 94 30.13 15.46 -22.09
N GLY A 95 30.56 16.67 -22.47
CA GLY A 95 30.11 17.35 -23.69
C GLY A 95 28.68 17.91 -23.67
N GLN A 96 27.89 17.69 -22.61
CA GLN A 96 26.49 18.13 -22.51
C GLN A 96 26.14 18.86 -21.22
N ALA A 97 27.16 19.21 -20.43
CA ALA A 97 27.02 19.89 -19.15
C ALA A 97 26.14 21.16 -19.24
N SER A 98 26.45 22.08 -20.16
CA SER A 98 25.72 23.35 -20.32
C SER A 98 24.27 23.17 -20.77
N VAL A 99 24.02 22.22 -21.67
CA VAL A 99 22.68 21.91 -22.17
C VAL A 99 21.82 21.32 -21.06
N SER A 100 22.40 20.44 -20.26
CA SER A 100 21.72 19.77 -19.16
C SER A 100 21.34 20.75 -18.04
N ASP A 101 22.24 21.64 -17.67
CA ASP A 101 21.99 22.69 -16.68
C ASP A 101 20.84 23.61 -17.14
N HIS A 102 20.81 23.97 -18.43
CA HIS A 102 19.75 24.82 -18.99
C HIS A 102 18.37 24.15 -18.94
N TYR A 103 18.26 22.88 -19.34
CA TYR A 103 16.99 22.16 -19.28
C TYR A 103 16.53 21.92 -17.84
N MET A 104 17.45 21.60 -16.93
CA MET A 104 17.14 21.46 -15.51
C MET A 104 16.61 22.77 -14.92
N ALA A 105 17.26 23.90 -15.20
CA ALA A 105 16.80 25.21 -14.77
C ALA A 105 15.37 25.50 -15.27
N ALA A 106 15.08 25.23 -16.54
CA ALA A 106 13.76 25.45 -17.12
C ALA A 106 12.67 24.58 -16.47
N VAL A 107 12.97 23.29 -16.22
CA VAL A 107 12.04 22.36 -15.57
C VAL A 107 11.78 22.79 -14.12
N ILE A 108 12.83 23.13 -13.37
CA ILE A 108 12.74 23.55 -11.98
C ILE A 108 11.93 24.84 -11.86
N GLN A 109 12.19 25.83 -12.72
CA GLN A 109 11.45 27.09 -12.72
C GLN A 109 9.96 26.85 -13.00
N ARG A 110 9.63 25.98 -13.97
CA ARG A 110 8.23 25.65 -14.28
C ARG A 110 7.55 24.88 -13.15
N ALA A 111 8.27 23.94 -12.53
CA ALA A 111 7.77 23.16 -11.40
C ALA A 111 7.48 24.07 -10.19
N ALA A 112 8.37 25.01 -9.89
CA ALA A 112 8.17 25.99 -8.82
C ALA A 112 6.92 26.85 -9.05
N MET A 113 6.71 27.37 -10.27
CA MET A 113 5.50 28.12 -10.59
C MET A 113 4.22 27.29 -10.43
N LEU A 114 4.25 26.02 -10.84
CA LEU A 114 3.11 25.11 -10.67
C LEU A 114 2.84 24.82 -9.20
N ALA A 115 3.87 24.53 -8.41
CA ALA A 115 3.75 24.28 -6.98
C ALA A 115 3.15 25.49 -6.26
N THR A 116 3.60 26.71 -6.57
CA THR A 116 3.04 27.95 -6.03
C THR A 116 1.57 28.14 -6.43
N ALA A 117 1.21 27.87 -7.69
CA ALA A 117 -0.18 27.96 -8.15
C ALA A 117 -1.08 26.93 -7.45
N LEU A 118 -0.57 25.71 -7.22
CA LEU A 118 -1.29 24.67 -6.49
C LEU A 118 -1.49 25.07 -5.02
N ALA A 119 -0.45 25.58 -4.37
CA ALA A 119 -0.53 26.08 -3.01
C ALA A 119 -1.54 27.24 -2.90
N ALA A 120 -1.55 28.16 -3.86
CA ALA A 120 -2.52 29.26 -3.91
C ALA A 120 -3.96 28.74 -4.02
N SER A 121 -4.19 27.71 -4.84
CA SER A 121 -5.53 27.12 -5.02
C SER A 121 -6.04 26.39 -3.78
N ALA A 122 -5.12 25.94 -2.92
CA ALA A 122 -5.44 25.24 -1.68
C ALA A 122 -5.47 26.17 -0.47
N ASP A 123 -5.29 27.49 -0.67
CA ASP A 123 -5.16 28.49 0.42
C ASP A 123 -4.04 28.16 1.41
N LEU A 124 -2.95 27.54 0.91
CA LEU A 124 -1.78 27.11 1.70
C LEU A 124 -0.58 28.05 1.50
N LEU A 125 -0.77 29.22 0.89
CA LEU A 125 0.31 30.19 0.74
C LEU A 125 0.39 31.07 1.97
N GLU A 126 1.61 31.31 2.44
CA GLU A 126 1.81 32.30 3.48
C GLU A 126 1.34 33.66 2.97
N GLN A 127 0.49 34.33 3.75
CA GLN A 127 0.06 35.70 3.47
C GLN A 127 1.27 36.61 3.63
N GLY A 128 1.91 36.94 2.51
CA GLY A 128 3.01 37.92 2.51
C GLY A 128 2.51 39.26 3.05
N GLU A 129 3.11 39.72 4.15
CA GLU A 129 3.03 41.12 4.58
C GLU A 129 3.56 42.08 3.51
#